data_AF-A0A1F2TMU9-F1
#
_entry.id   AF-A0A1F2TMU9-F1
#
_cell.length_a   1.000
_cell.length_b   1.000
_cell.length_c   1.000
_cell.angle_alpha   90.00
_cell.angle_beta   90.00
_cell.angle_gamma   90.00
#
_symmetry.space_group_name_H-M   'P 1'
#
loop_
_entity.id
_entity.type
_entity.pdbx_description
1 polymer ?
#
loop_
_entity_poly.entity_id
_entity_poly.type
_entity_poly.pdbx_seq_one_letter_code
_entity_poly.pdbx_strand_id
1 'polypeptide(L)' 'MGKWIVLGALALSAVAVTPQPARAMEEGCTTTLGHCYEAAARIDSFWWRLAAGLDCELDYAECVRIKVMGS' A
#
# COMPACT_ATOMS: atom_id res chain seq x y z
N MET A 1 26.28 23.33 -0.81
CA MET A 1 25.14 22.67 -1.49
C MET A 1 24.77 21.28 -0.93
N GLY A 2 25.52 20.68 0.02
CA GLY A 2 25.24 19.31 0.51
C GLY A 2 24.16 19.14 1.58
N LYS A 3 23.83 20.18 2.37
CA LYS A 3 22.86 20.07 3.49
C LYS A 3 21.45 19.62 3.05
N TRP A 4 20.97 20.16 1.93
CA TRP A 4 19.61 19.89 1.45
C TRP A 4 19.47 18.48 0.86
N ILE A 5 20.55 17.91 0.32
CA ILE A 5 20.57 16.56 -0.24
C ILE A 5 20.49 15.51 0.86
N VAL A 6 21.21 15.72 1.96
CA VAL A 6 21.18 14.81 3.13
C VAL A 6 19.80 14.83 3.80
N LEU A 7 19.19 16.01 3.94
CA LEU A 7 17.83 16.13 4.49
C LEU A 7 16.78 15.47 3.58
N GLY A 8 16.91 15.61 2.27
CA GLY A 8 16.02 14.95 1.30
C GLY A 8 16.13 13.43 1.35
N ALA A 9 17.35 12.89 1.44
CA ALA A 9 17.57 11.45 1.57
C ALA A 9 17.03 10.90 2.90
N LEU A 10 17.14 11.65 3.99
CA LEU A 10 16.62 11.26 5.30
C LEU A 10 15.09 11.26 5.35
N ALA A 11 14.44 12.19 4.65
CA ALA A 11 12.98 12.24 4.54
C ALA A 11 12.44 11.07 3.71
N LEU A 12 13.14 10.68 2.64
CA LEU A 12 12.78 9.54 1.80
C LEU A 12 12.93 8.20 2.56
N SER A 13 13.95 8.05 3.40
CA SER A 13 14.15 6.83 4.19
C SER A 13 13.18 6.72 5.38
N ALA A 14 12.71 7.84 5.93
CA ALA A 14 11.72 7.85 7.02
C ALA A 14 10.34 7.31 6.58
N VAL A 15 9.98 7.43 5.29
CA VAL A 15 8.74 6.87 4.74
C VAL A 15 8.82 5.36 4.51
N ALA A 16 10.04 4.81 4.34
CA ALA A 16 10.24 3.40 4.03
C ALA A 16 10.21 2.47 5.26
N VAL A 17 10.23 3.01 6.48
CA VAL A 17 10.26 2.22 7.73
C VAL A 17 8.96 2.40 8.50
N THR A 18 7.87 1.93 7.93
CA THR A 18 6.72 1.51 8.73
C THR A 18 6.78 -0.02 8.84
N PRO A 19 6.95 -0.61 10.04
CA PRO A 19 6.85 -2.05 10.18
C PRO A 19 5.44 -2.46 9.78
N GLN A 20 5.27 -3.00 8.58
CA GLN A 20 4.02 -3.64 8.19
C GLN A 20 3.79 -4.79 9.16
N PRO A 21 2.61 -4.88 9.80
CA PRO A 21 2.34 -5.94 10.74
C PRO A 21 2.33 -7.25 9.95
N ALA A 22 3.27 -8.16 10.25
CA ALA A 22 3.25 -9.54 9.75
C ALA A 22 1.90 -10.24 10.02
N ARG A 23 1.12 -9.72 10.97
CA ARG A 23 -0.27 -10.11 11.28
C ARG A 23 -1.26 -9.92 10.12
N ALA A 24 -1.01 -8.96 9.20
CA ALA A 24 -1.87 -8.75 8.03
C ALA A 24 -1.67 -9.82 6.93
N MET A 25 -0.52 -10.50 6.92
CA MET A 25 -0.24 -11.59 5.99
C MET A 25 -0.94 -12.90 6.40
N GLU A 26 -1.29 -13.07 7.67
CA GLU A 26 -1.86 -14.33 8.18
C GLU A 26 -3.38 -14.47 7.94
N GLU A 27 -4.11 -13.39 7.60
CA GLU A 27 -5.59 -13.40 7.53
C GLU A 27 -6.20 -13.00 6.18
N GLY A 28 -5.45 -13.14 5.08
CA GLY A 28 -6.00 -13.07 3.71
C GLY A 28 -6.10 -11.66 3.10
N CYS A 29 -5.83 -10.57 3.84
CA CYS A 29 -5.86 -9.21 3.29
C CYS A 29 -4.86 -9.03 2.14
N THR A 30 -3.65 -9.57 2.26
CA THR A 30 -2.62 -9.51 1.19
C THR A 30 -2.99 -10.35 -0.03
N THR A 31 -3.67 -11.47 0.17
CA THR A 31 -4.18 -12.31 -0.93
C THR A 31 -5.27 -11.57 -1.70
N THR A 32 -6.21 -10.92 -1.01
CA THR A 32 -7.25 -10.07 -1.61
C THR A 32 -6.62 -8.91 -2.39
N LEU A 33 -5.61 -8.25 -1.81
CA LEU A 33 -4.88 -7.17 -2.47
C LEU A 33 -4.25 -7.64 -3.79
N GLY A 34 -3.61 -8.81 -3.80
CA GLY A 34 -3.03 -9.40 -5.00
C GLY A 34 -4.07 -9.68 -6.09
N HIS A 35 -5.22 -10.25 -5.73
CA HIS A 35 -6.32 -10.48 -6.68
C HIS A 35 -6.92 -9.17 -7.21
N CYS A 36 -7.04 -8.15 -6.37
CA CYS A 36 -7.53 -6.83 -6.78
C CYS A 36 -6.57 -6.18 -7.78
N TYR A 37 -5.25 -6.24 -7.53
CA TYR A 37 -4.27 -5.76 -8.49
C TYR A 37 -4.28 -6.54 -9.81
N GLU A 38 -4.48 -7.86 -9.77
CA GLU A 38 -4.60 -8.67 -10.99
C GLU A 38 -5.80 -8.23 -11.83
N ALA A 39 -6.93 -7.92 -11.20
CA ALA A 39 -8.10 -7.38 -11.87
C ALA A 39 -7.84 -5.95 -12.40
N ALA A 40 -7.23 -5.08 -11.60
CA ALA A 40 -6.89 -3.71 -11.98
C ALA A 40 -5.92 -3.68 -13.17
N ALA A 41 -4.95 -4.60 -13.24
CA ALA A 41 -3.98 -4.71 -14.32
C ALA A 41 -4.63 -4.97 -15.69
N ARG A 42 -5.84 -5.54 -15.73
CA ARG A 42 -6.59 -5.80 -16.95
C ARG A 42 -7.33 -4.58 -17.50
N ILE A 43 -7.30 -3.44 -16.80
CA ILE A 43 -7.93 -2.19 -17.25
C ILE A 43 -7.02 -1.51 -18.28
N ASP A 44 -7.46 -1.35 -19.53
CA ASP A 44 -6.65 -0.75 -20.61
C ASP A 44 -6.34 0.74 -20.42
N SER A 45 -7.22 1.47 -19.75
CA SER A 45 -7.06 2.90 -19.53
C SER A 45 -6.11 3.19 -18.37
N PHE A 46 -5.01 3.90 -18.65
CA PHE A 46 -3.99 4.23 -17.65
C PHE A 46 -4.56 4.89 -16.38
N TRP A 47 -5.43 5.88 -16.55
CA TRP A 47 -6.04 6.59 -15.41
C TRP A 47 -6.98 5.70 -14.59
N TRP A 48 -7.73 4.82 -15.26
CA TRP A 48 -8.63 3.89 -14.58
C TRP A 48 -7.87 2.75 -13.91
N ARG A 49 -6.77 2.30 -14.49
CA ARG A 49 -5.84 1.32 -13.88
C ARG A 49 -5.21 1.88 -12.61
N LEU A 50 -4.78 3.14 -12.65
CA LEU A 50 -4.23 3.83 -11.49
C LEU A 50 -5.28 4.01 -10.38
N ALA A 51 -6.48 4.47 -10.74
CA ALA A 51 -7.58 4.63 -9.79
C ALA A 51 -7.98 3.30 -9.14
N ALA A 52 -8.08 2.22 -9.92
CA ALA A 52 -8.35 0.89 -9.40
C ALA A 52 -7.24 0.36 -8.49
N GLY A 53 -5.97 0.63 -8.82
CA GLY A 53 -4.85 0.27 -7.94
C GLY A 53 -4.90 1.00 -6.59
N LEU A 54 -5.27 2.28 -6.58
CA LEU A 54 -5.48 3.04 -5.34
C LEU A 54 -6.66 2.52 -4.52
N ASP A 55 -7.73 2.08 -5.18
CA ASP A 55 -8.90 1.47 -4.52
C ASP A 55 -8.51 0.15 -3.83
N CYS A 56 -7.71 -0.68 -4.49
CA CYS A 56 -7.17 -1.92 -3.92
C CYS A 56 -6.35 -1.67 -2.63
N GLU A 57 -5.53 -0.63 -2.60
CA GLU A 57 -4.75 -0.26 -1.41
C GLU A 57 -5.64 0.26 -0.27
N LEU A 58 -6.73 0.96 -0.61
CA LEU A 58 -7.72 1.47 0.36
C LEU A 58 -8.48 0.31 1.03
N ASP A 59 -8.95 -0.66 0.25
CA ASP A 59 -9.59 -1.88 0.76
C ASP A 59 -8.63 -2.70 1.63
N TYR A 60 -7.36 -2.82 1.22
CA TYR A 60 -6.34 -3.45 2.03
C TYR A 60 -6.10 -2.70 3.35
N ALA A 61 -6.01 -1.38 3.32
CA ALA A 61 -5.86 -0.57 4.52
C ALA A 61 -7.06 -0.72 5.47
N GLU A 62 -8.28 -0.83 4.94
CA GLU A 62 -9.49 -1.11 5.72
C GLU A 62 -9.46 -2.53 6.32
N CYS A 63 -9.12 -3.54 5.53
CA CYS A 63 -8.95 -4.91 5.99
C CYS A 63 -7.92 -4.98 7.13
N VAL A 64 -6.75 -4.37 6.94
CA VAL A 64 -5.70 -4.30 7.96
C VAL A 64 -6.20 -3.54 9.19
N ARG A 65 -6.91 -2.43 9.02
CA ARG A 65 -7.46 -1.65 10.14
C ARG A 65 -8.42 -2.49 10.98
N ILE A 66 -9.38 -3.18 10.36
CA ILE A 66 -10.34 -4.04 11.04
C ILE A 66 -9.61 -5.15 11.80
N LYS A 67 -8.61 -5.77 11.18
CA LYS A 67 -7.86 -6.88 11.78
C LYS A 67 -6.91 -6.45 12.91
N VAL A 68 -6.32 -5.26 12.82
CA VAL A 68 -5.36 -4.76 13.81
C VAL A 68 -6.02 -4.04 14.96
N MET A 69 -7.01 -3.18 14.68
CA MET A 69 -7.65 -2.34 15.70
C MET A 69 -8.90 -2.98 16.31
N GLY A 70 -9.47 -4.00 15.66
CA GLY A 70 -10.82 -4.45 15.97
C GLY A 70 -11.86 -3.44 15.46
N SER A 71 -13.04 -3.95 15.15
CA SER A 71 -14.21 -3.19 14.67
C SER A 71 -14.81 -2.29 15.75
#